data_AF-A0A2W5V0K9-F1
#
_entry.id   AF-A0A2W5V0K9-F1
#
_cell.length_a   1.000
_cell.length_b   1.000
_cell.length_c   1.000
_cell.angle_alpha   90.00
_cell.angle_beta   90.00
_cell.angle_gamma   90.00
#
_symmetry.space_group_name_H-M   'P 1'
#
loop_
_entity.id
_entity.type
_entity.pdbx_description
1 polymer ?
#
loop_
_entity_poly.entity_id
_entity_poly.type
_entity_poly.pdbx_seq_one_letter_code
_entity_poly.pdbx_strand_id
1 'polypeptide(L)'
;MARGRPSMGTRRVLMKPLFIVAGVLGLLAPTAVTATSPQAQGRLKPQPTFQLLSQGHLKVLTASAWSEPDGLSVSGLVRRAPLWKTGVKGHLDIEAFDNAGRPLGSTSVVWRGSLGSSGHNQAARYDARLVGVNPNEVTRVAVAYHPVAHAAEPVEAAR
;
A
#
# COMPACT_ATOMS: atom_id res chain seq x y z
N MET A 1 56.08 15.48 -22.30
CA MET A 1 55.25 14.69 -21.36
C MET A 1 54.48 13.64 -22.14
N ALA A 2 54.49 12.40 -21.67
CA ALA A 2 54.03 11.21 -22.37
C ALA A 2 52.64 10.73 -21.92
N ARG A 3 52.11 9.76 -22.69
CA ARG A 3 50.96 8.85 -22.49
C ARG A 3 49.65 9.35 -23.13
N GLY A 4 48.97 8.60 -23.98
CA GLY A 4 49.15 7.21 -24.44
C GLY A 4 47.79 6.73 -24.97
N ARG A 5 47.69 6.46 -26.28
CA ARG A 5 46.53 5.82 -26.92
C ARG A 5 46.82 4.33 -27.03
N PRO A 6 45.91 3.41 -26.65
CA PRO A 6 46.02 2.04 -27.08
C PRO A 6 45.43 1.89 -28.49
N SER A 7 46.28 1.42 -29.38
CA SER A 7 46.02 0.97 -30.76
C SER A 7 46.27 -0.54 -30.82
N MET A 8 45.58 -1.21 -31.76
CA MET A 8 45.93 -2.52 -32.34
C MET A 8 45.90 -3.74 -31.40
N GLY A 9 45.43 -4.92 -31.79
CA GLY A 9 44.99 -5.40 -33.09
C GLY A 9 44.82 -6.92 -33.00
N THR A 10 43.80 -7.41 -33.71
CA THR A 10 43.76 -8.64 -34.53
C THR A 10 44.53 -9.89 -34.06
N ARG A 11 43.82 -11.02 -33.90
CA ARG A 11 43.86 -12.15 -34.86
C ARG A 11 42.97 -13.33 -34.43
N ARG A 12 42.11 -13.75 -35.37
CA ARG A 12 41.55 -15.11 -35.47
C ARG A 12 42.67 -16.12 -35.61
N VAL A 13 42.55 -17.33 -35.03
CA VAL A 13 42.87 -18.60 -35.70
C VAL A 13 42.06 -19.75 -35.07
N LEU A 14 41.34 -20.44 -35.96
CA LEU A 14 40.73 -21.76 -35.85
C LEU A 14 41.80 -22.85 -35.73
N MET A 15 41.68 -23.80 -34.79
CA MET A 15 42.10 -25.20 -35.02
C MET A 15 41.72 -26.12 -33.85
N LYS A 16 40.89 -27.13 -34.12
CA LYS A 16 40.87 -28.40 -33.38
C LYS A 16 42.13 -29.19 -33.77
N PRO A 17 42.71 -30.01 -32.87
CA PRO A 17 42.57 -31.45 -33.09
C PRO A 17 42.53 -32.34 -31.83
N LEU A 18 41.88 -33.49 -32.04
CA LEU A 18 42.13 -34.86 -31.57
C LEU A 18 42.52 -35.19 -30.11
N PHE A 19 41.63 -36.00 -29.52
CA PHE A 19 41.80 -37.25 -28.73
C PHE A 19 43.16 -37.65 -28.13
N ILE A 20 43.14 -38.07 -26.85
CA ILE A 20 43.81 -39.24 -26.19
C ILE A 20 43.26 -39.26 -24.73
N VAL A 21 42.34 -40.14 -24.34
CA VAL A 21 42.47 -41.51 -23.77
C VAL A 21 42.96 -41.56 -22.29
N ALA A 22 42.19 -42.33 -21.50
CA ALA A 22 42.44 -42.87 -20.15
C ALA A 22 42.50 -41.85 -19.00
N GLY A 23 41.86 -42.03 -17.85
CA GLY A 23 41.08 -43.12 -17.28
C GLY A 23 40.94 -42.86 -15.77
N VAL A 24 39.98 -43.57 -15.16
CA VAL A 24 39.99 -43.96 -13.73
C VAL A 24 39.40 -42.98 -12.68
N LEU A 25 38.28 -43.47 -12.12
CA LEU A 25 37.75 -43.37 -10.75
C LEU A 25 37.41 -42.01 -10.13
N GLY A 26 36.17 -41.91 -9.63
CA GLY A 26 35.93 -41.18 -8.39
C GLY A 26 34.52 -40.62 -8.21
N LEU A 27 33.67 -41.39 -7.52
CA LEU A 27 32.50 -40.97 -6.75
C LEU A 27 31.33 -40.28 -7.48
N LEU A 28 30.24 -41.03 -7.63
CA LEU A 28 28.88 -40.47 -7.63
C LEU A 28 28.69 -39.66 -6.33
N ALA A 29 28.72 -38.34 -6.43
CA ALA A 29 28.11 -37.49 -5.43
C ALA A 29 26.61 -37.42 -5.77
N PRO A 30 25.68 -37.89 -4.90
CA PRO A 30 24.30 -37.48 -5.04
C PRO A 30 24.29 -35.97 -4.78
N THR A 31 24.00 -35.18 -5.81
CA THR A 31 23.58 -33.80 -5.63
C THR A 31 22.28 -33.86 -4.84
N ALA A 32 22.40 -33.75 -3.51
CA ALA A 32 21.28 -33.45 -2.66
C ALA A 32 20.74 -32.10 -3.12
N VAL A 33 19.71 -32.14 -3.98
CA VAL A 33 18.85 -30.99 -4.21
C VAL A 33 18.26 -30.71 -2.83
N THR A 34 18.82 -29.71 -2.15
CA THR A 34 18.15 -29.10 -1.01
C THR A 34 16.88 -28.51 -1.58
N ALA A 35 15.80 -29.29 -1.49
CA ALA A 35 14.44 -28.77 -1.61
C ALA A 35 14.36 -27.66 -0.57
N THR A 36 14.55 -26.44 -1.04
CA THR A 36 14.36 -25.25 -0.23
C THR A 36 12.86 -25.19 -0.02
N SER A 37 12.41 -25.80 1.07
CA SER A 37 11.03 -25.69 1.52
C SER A 37 10.70 -24.19 1.57
N PRO A 38 9.70 -23.69 0.82
CA PRO A 38 9.19 -22.34 1.03
C PRO A 38 8.35 -22.33 2.32
N GLN A 39 8.97 -22.69 3.44
CA GLN A 39 8.36 -22.67 4.77
C GLN A 39 8.87 -21.44 5.50
N ALA A 40 8.24 -20.30 5.20
CA ALA A 40 8.04 -19.18 6.13
C ALA A 40 7.49 -17.94 5.40
N GLN A 41 6.58 -18.09 4.44
CA GLN A 41 5.57 -17.05 4.25
C GLN A 41 4.42 -17.44 5.17
N GLY A 42 4.51 -17.01 6.43
CA GLY A 42 3.33 -17.02 7.31
C GLY A 42 2.20 -16.38 6.51
N ARG A 43 1.14 -17.16 6.25
CA ARG A 43 0.01 -16.73 5.42
C ARG A 43 -0.64 -15.54 6.10
N LEU A 44 -0.14 -14.34 5.82
CA LEU A 44 -0.73 -13.09 6.26
C LEU A 44 -2.18 -13.18 5.81
N LYS A 45 -3.11 -13.12 6.77
CA LYS A 45 -4.53 -13.12 6.46
C LYS A 45 -4.76 -12.05 5.38
N PRO A 46 -5.39 -12.39 4.25
CA PRO A 46 -5.60 -11.43 3.18
C PRO A 46 -6.32 -10.20 3.73
N GLN A 47 -5.81 -9.01 3.39
CA GLN A 47 -6.51 -7.76 3.68
C GLN A 47 -7.85 -7.75 2.92
N PRO A 48 -8.92 -7.17 3.49
CA PRO A 48 -10.14 -6.96 2.74
C PRO A 48 -9.87 -6.01 1.56
N THR A 49 -10.74 -6.05 0.56
CA THR A 49 -10.68 -5.06 -0.52
C THR A 49 -11.15 -3.70 0.01
N PHE A 50 -10.43 -2.63 -0.31
CA PHE A 50 -10.79 -1.28 0.14
C PHE A 50 -11.39 -0.44 -0.97
N GLN A 51 -12.52 0.19 -0.66
CA GLN A 51 -13.13 1.21 -1.50
C GLN A 51 -12.93 2.58 -0.86
N LEU A 52 -12.10 3.42 -1.48
CA LEU A 52 -11.74 4.74 -0.95
C LEU A 52 -12.55 5.83 -1.66
N LEU A 53 -13.53 6.39 -0.97
CA LEU A 53 -14.45 7.40 -1.51
C LEU A 53 -14.03 8.78 -1.00
N SER A 54 -13.34 9.51 -1.87
CA SER A 54 -12.91 10.89 -1.60
C SER A 54 -13.98 11.87 -2.09
N GLN A 55 -14.30 12.88 -1.30
CA GLN A 55 -15.24 13.94 -1.69
C GLN A 55 -14.73 15.32 -1.25
N GLY A 56 -15.08 16.35 -2.02
CA GLY A 56 -14.84 17.75 -1.67
C GLY A 56 -13.40 18.05 -1.26
N HIS A 57 -13.18 18.20 0.05
CA HIS A 57 -12.00 18.84 0.62
C HIS A 57 -10.92 17.84 1.10
N LEU A 58 -11.23 16.55 1.15
CA LEU A 58 -10.34 15.51 1.64
C LEU A 58 -10.23 14.35 0.64
N LYS A 59 -9.00 13.87 0.46
CA LYS A 59 -8.70 12.65 -0.28
C LYS A 59 -8.28 11.55 0.69
N VAL A 60 -8.94 10.40 0.60
CA VAL A 60 -8.52 9.16 1.28
C VAL A 60 -7.45 8.50 0.40
N LEU A 61 -6.26 8.31 0.96
CA LEU A 61 -5.08 7.82 0.23
C LEU A 61 -4.87 6.33 0.41
N THR A 62 -5.02 5.84 1.63
CA THR A 62 -4.79 4.43 1.98
C THR A 62 -5.81 3.99 3.02
N ALA A 63 -6.00 2.67 3.11
CA ALA A 63 -6.67 2.01 4.22
C ALA A 63 -6.02 0.65 4.47
N SER A 64 -6.04 0.22 5.72
CA SER A 64 -5.58 -1.08 6.18
C SER A 64 -6.44 -1.50 7.35
N ALA A 65 -6.68 -2.80 7.46
CA ALA A 65 -7.54 -3.38 8.48
C ALA A 65 -6.75 -4.38 9.33
N TRP A 66 -7.01 -4.36 10.62
CA TRP A 66 -6.36 -5.21 11.60
C TRP A 66 -7.44 -5.88 12.45
N SER A 67 -7.25 -7.17 12.70
CA SER A 67 -8.10 -7.92 13.62
C SER A 67 -7.74 -7.49 15.03
N GLU A 68 -8.74 -7.06 15.80
CA GLU A 68 -8.62 -6.77 17.23
C GLU A 68 -9.45 -7.79 18.03
N PRO A 69 -9.18 -7.99 19.33
CA PRO A 69 -9.91 -8.98 20.15
C PRO A 69 -11.43 -8.79 20.18
N ASP A 70 -11.93 -7.58 19.98
CA ASP A 70 -13.35 -7.22 20.07
C ASP A 70 -13.92 -6.68 18.75
N GLY A 71 -13.20 -6.80 17.64
CA GLY A 71 -13.65 -6.23 16.39
C GLY A 71 -12.56 -6.01 15.34
N LEU A 72 -12.77 -4.97 14.53
CA LEU A 72 -11.89 -4.58 13.43
C LEU A 72 -11.36 -3.16 13.65
N SER A 73 -10.05 -2.98 13.65
CA SER A 73 -9.43 -1.66 13.52
C SER A 73 -9.17 -1.36 12.04
N VAL A 74 -9.51 -0.15 11.60
CA VAL A 74 -9.24 0.35 10.25
C VAL A 74 -8.47 1.65 10.38
N SER A 75 -7.28 1.70 9.79
CA SER A 75 -6.44 2.90 9.79
C SER A 75 -5.92 3.19 8.39
N GLY A 76 -5.55 4.45 8.16
CA GLY A 76 -5.11 4.86 6.85
C GLY A 76 -4.61 6.30 6.83
N LEU A 77 -4.32 6.77 5.63
CA LEU A 77 -3.84 8.11 5.39
C LEU A 77 -4.87 8.90 4.61
N VAL A 78 -5.08 10.15 5.02
CA VAL A 78 -5.87 11.16 4.32
C VAL A 78 -5.01 12.37 4.01
N ARG A 79 -5.41 13.15 3.03
CA ARG A 79 -4.72 14.39 2.66
C ARG A 79 -5.73 15.40 2.15
N ARG A 80 -5.42 16.69 2.30
CA ARG A 80 -6.26 17.76 1.75
C ARG A 80 -6.31 17.63 0.24
N ALA A 81 -7.50 17.83 -0.34
CA ALA A 81 -7.68 17.86 -1.77
C ALA A 81 -6.77 18.96 -2.39
N PRO A 82 -6.13 18.74 -3.55
CA PRO A 82 -5.13 19.68 -4.10
C PRO A 82 -5.61 21.13 -4.27
N LEU A 83 -6.90 21.32 -4.58
CA LEU A 83 -7.51 22.63 -4.81
C LEU A 83 -8.05 23.28 -3.54
N TRP A 84 -8.15 22.54 -2.43
CA TRP A 84 -8.64 23.09 -1.16
C TRP A 84 -7.50 23.79 -0.42
N LYS A 85 -7.75 25.05 -0.01
CA LYS A 85 -6.71 25.92 0.59
C LYS A 85 -6.90 26.17 2.08
N THR A 86 -8.08 25.88 2.62
CA THR A 86 -8.42 26.16 4.02
C THR A 86 -8.41 24.88 4.87
N GLY A 87 -8.80 24.99 6.14
CA GLY A 87 -8.99 23.84 7.01
C GLY A 87 -10.02 22.86 6.45
N VAL A 88 -9.87 21.57 6.76
CA VAL A 88 -10.80 20.52 6.34
C VAL A 88 -11.62 20.08 7.55
N LYS A 89 -12.95 20.12 7.42
CA LYS A 89 -13.89 19.66 8.45
C LYS A 89 -14.85 18.66 7.83
N GLY A 90 -15.15 17.58 8.54
CA GLY A 90 -15.99 16.49 8.01
C GLY A 90 -15.98 15.29 8.93
N HIS A 91 -16.42 14.17 8.40
CA HIS A 91 -16.25 12.86 9.02
C HIS A 91 -15.83 11.85 7.96
N LEU A 92 -15.14 10.80 8.42
CA LEU A 92 -14.89 9.59 7.65
C LEU A 92 -15.90 8.55 8.13
N ASP A 93 -16.71 8.02 7.23
CA ASP A 93 -17.55 6.86 7.47
C ASP A 93 -16.82 5.61 7.00
N ILE A 94 -16.76 4.61 7.87
CA ILE A 94 -16.12 3.34 7.63
C ILE A 94 -17.17 2.25 7.77
N GLU A 95 -17.38 1.50 6.70
CA GLU A 95 -18.35 0.40 6.64
C GLU A 95 -17.67 -0.90 6.24
N ALA A 96 -17.94 -1.97 6.97
CA ALA A 96 -17.44 -3.32 6.67
C ALA A 96 -18.55 -4.19 6.07
N PHE A 97 -18.20 -5.00 5.09
CA PHE A 97 -19.13 -5.86 4.36
C PHE A 97 -18.61 -7.29 4.24
N ASP A 98 -19.56 -8.22 4.16
CA ASP A 98 -19.29 -9.62 3.80
C ASP A 98 -19.13 -9.81 2.28
N ASN A 99 -18.86 -11.05 1.86
CA ASN A 99 -18.72 -11.41 0.44
C ASN A 99 -19.99 -11.21 -0.41
N ALA A 100 -21.16 -11.21 0.22
CA ALA A 100 -22.44 -10.96 -0.44
C ALA A 100 -22.76 -9.44 -0.53
N GLY A 101 -21.91 -8.58 0.04
CA GLY A 101 -22.11 -7.14 0.11
C GLY A 101 -23.04 -6.69 1.23
N ARG A 102 -23.37 -7.58 2.20
CA ARG A 102 -24.19 -7.22 3.36
C ARG A 102 -23.35 -6.43 4.37
N PRO A 103 -23.90 -5.38 4.99
CA PRO A 103 -23.18 -4.63 6.01
C PRO A 103 -23.02 -5.48 7.27
N LEU A 104 -21.79 -5.54 7.78
CA LEU A 104 -21.44 -6.21 9.04
C LEU A 104 -21.34 -5.22 10.20
N GLY A 105 -21.04 -3.95 9.90
CA GLY A 105 -20.97 -2.88 10.88
C GLY A 105 -20.39 -1.61 10.28
N SER A 106 -20.55 -0.51 11.01
CA SER A 106 -20.08 0.81 10.60
C SER A 106 -19.62 1.65 11.79
N THR A 107 -18.79 2.64 11.50
CA THR A 107 -18.34 3.65 12.46
C THR A 107 -17.97 4.93 11.73
N SER A 108 -17.99 6.05 12.46
CA SER A 108 -17.67 7.37 11.91
C SER A 108 -16.62 8.05 12.75
N VAL A 109 -15.60 8.62 12.11
CA VAL A 109 -14.53 9.39 12.76
C VAL A 109 -14.63 10.85 12.32
N VAL A 110 -14.86 11.75 13.28
CA VAL A 110 -14.91 13.18 13.01
C VAL A 110 -13.51 13.69 12.68
N TRP A 111 -13.36 14.34 11.53
CA TRP A 111 -12.13 15.00 11.13
C TRP A 111 -12.17 16.49 11.46
N ARG A 112 -11.30 16.92 12.37
CA ARG A 112 -11.08 18.34 12.74
C ARG A 112 -9.61 18.77 12.58
N GLY A 113 -8.86 18.10 11.71
CA GLY A 113 -7.43 18.35 11.54
C GLY A 113 -7.09 19.47 10.56
N SER A 114 -6.07 20.28 10.88
CA SER A 114 -5.39 21.11 9.89
C SER A 114 -4.44 20.26 9.08
N LEU A 115 -4.70 20.11 7.78
CA LEU A 115 -3.81 19.40 6.86
C LEU A 115 -2.84 20.41 6.24
N GLY A 116 -1.81 20.76 7.01
CA GLY A 116 -0.72 21.64 6.59
C GLY A 116 -1.11 23.11 6.45
N SER A 117 -0.79 23.90 7.47
CA SER A 117 -0.76 25.37 7.45
C SER A 117 0.52 25.95 6.85
N SER A 118 1.58 25.15 6.67
CA SER A 118 2.91 25.56 6.21
C SER A 118 3.15 25.44 4.69
N GLY A 119 2.09 25.36 3.88
CA GLY A 119 2.21 25.20 2.42
C GLY A 119 2.51 23.78 1.93
N HIS A 120 2.89 22.85 2.82
CA HIS A 120 3.09 21.44 2.48
C HIS A 120 1.79 20.65 2.72
N ASN A 121 1.20 20.11 1.64
CA ASN A 121 0.00 19.26 1.68
C ASN A 121 0.35 17.85 2.19
N GLN A 122 0.62 17.72 3.49
CA GLN A 122 1.04 16.47 4.10
C GLN A 122 -0.13 15.51 4.32
N ALA A 123 0.16 14.21 4.23
CA ALA A 123 -0.77 13.17 4.62
C ALA A 123 -0.88 13.10 6.15
N ALA A 124 -2.06 12.83 6.66
CA ALA A 124 -2.32 12.61 8.08
C ALA A 124 -3.04 11.29 8.28
N ARG A 125 -2.85 10.69 9.47
CA ARG A 125 -3.41 9.38 9.80
C ARG A 125 -4.82 9.52 10.38
N TYR A 126 -5.68 8.56 10.04
CA TYR A 126 -6.91 8.29 10.78
C TYR A 126 -6.88 6.85 11.32
N ASP A 127 -7.67 6.62 12.36
CA ASP A 127 -7.86 5.32 13.01
C ASP A 127 -9.33 5.21 13.44
N ALA A 128 -9.95 4.07 13.18
CA ALA A 128 -11.35 3.79 13.45
C ALA A 128 -11.50 2.36 13.95
N ARG A 129 -12.40 2.13 14.91
CA ARG A 129 -12.70 0.79 15.45
C ARG A 129 -14.16 0.44 15.20
N LEU A 130 -14.39 -0.74 14.63
CA LEU A 130 -15.70 -1.35 14.49
C LEU A 130 -15.82 -2.47 15.53
N VAL A 131 -16.53 -2.18 16.62
CA VAL A 131 -16.74 -3.13 17.73
C VAL A 131 -17.77 -4.18 17.32
N GLY A 132 -17.52 -5.45 17.68
CA GLY A 132 -18.41 -6.57 17.41
C GLY A 132 -18.36 -7.11 15.97
N VAL A 133 -17.58 -6.51 15.08
CA VAL A 133 -17.41 -7.00 13.70
C VAL A 133 -16.39 -8.14 13.67
N ASN A 134 -16.83 -9.35 13.28
CA ASN A 134 -15.93 -10.49 13.10
C ASN A 134 -14.99 -10.27 11.90
N PRO A 135 -13.67 -10.11 12.11
CA PRO A 135 -12.75 -9.79 11.02
C PRO A 135 -12.63 -10.91 9.98
N ASN A 136 -13.04 -12.14 10.29
CA ASN A 136 -13.01 -13.27 9.35
C ASN A 136 -14.14 -13.23 8.31
N GLU A 137 -15.22 -12.50 8.59
CA GLU A 137 -16.36 -12.36 7.69
C GLU A 137 -16.22 -11.15 6.75
N VAL A 138 -15.33 -10.22 7.10
CA VAL A 138 -15.09 -8.99 6.34
C VAL A 138 -14.28 -9.28 5.08
N THR A 139 -14.87 -9.02 3.92
CA THR A 139 -14.20 -9.14 2.61
C THR A 139 -13.98 -7.81 1.93
N ARG A 140 -14.79 -6.80 2.28
CA ARG A 140 -14.70 -5.44 1.75
C ARG A 140 -14.89 -4.40 2.86
N VAL A 141 -14.14 -3.32 2.79
CA VAL A 141 -14.30 -2.13 3.65
C VAL A 141 -14.43 -0.90 2.76
N ALA A 142 -15.46 -0.08 3.00
CA ALA A 142 -15.59 1.23 2.38
C ALA A 142 -15.15 2.31 3.37
N VAL A 143 -14.36 3.28 2.90
CA VAL A 143 -13.96 4.46 3.66
C VAL A 143 -14.38 5.69 2.86
N ALA A 144 -15.37 6.41 3.36
CA ALA A 144 -15.95 7.57 2.69
C ALA A 144 -15.74 8.84 3.50
N TYR A 145 -15.24 9.89 2.86
CA TYR A 145 -15.22 11.21 3.49
C TYR A 145 -16.46 11.99 3.12
N HIS A 146 -17.09 12.60 4.12
CA HIS A 146 -18.21 13.52 3.96
C HIS A 146 -17.86 14.89 4.57
N PRO A 147 -17.89 15.98 3.77
CA PRO A 147 -17.68 17.31 4.29
C PRO A 147 -18.84 17.73 5.19
N VAL A 148 -18.55 18.46 6.27
CA VAL A 148 -19.61 19.24 6.93
C VAL A 148 -19.97 20.38 5.98
N ALA A 149 -21.26 20.56 5.69
CA ALA A 149 -21.73 21.68 4.89
C ALA A 149 -21.13 22.98 5.45
N HIS A 150 -20.36 23.69 4.62
CA HIS A 150 -20.01 25.07 4.96
C HIS A 150 -21.32 25.84 4.89
N ALA A 151 -21.80 26.36 6.03
CA ALA A 151 -22.69 27.49 5.96
C ALA A 151 -21.91 28.56 5.20
N ALA A 152 -22.28 28.80 3.94
CA ALA A 152 -21.82 29.97 3.24
C ALA A 152 -22.31 31.14 4.08
N GLU A 153 -21.40 31.81 4.80
CA GLU A 153 -21.73 33.12 5.31
C GLU A 153 -22.15 33.97 4.10
N PRO A 154 -23.30 34.66 4.16
CA PRO A 154 -23.66 35.56 3.09
C PRO A 154 -22.52 36.56 2.96
N VAL A 155 -21.99 36.69 1.74
CA VAL A 155 -21.14 37.82 1.38
C VAL A 155 -21.95 39.05 1.76
N GLU A 156 -21.52 39.76 2.81
CA GLU A 156 -22.00 41.10 3.10
C GLU A 156 -21.50 41.99 1.96
N ALA A 157 -22.22 41.92 0.85
CA ALA A 157 -22.09 42.82 -0.26
C ALA A 157 -22.69 44.15 0.19
N ALA A 158 -21.80 45.14 0.31
CA ALA A 158 -22.08 46.56 0.26
C ALA A 158 -22.96 47.16 1.36
N ARG A 159 -22.34 48.04 2.16
CA ARG A 159 -22.76 49.44 2.29
C ARG A 159 -21.60 50.31 2.78
#